data_AF-A0A519ZAV7-F1
#
_entry.id   AF-A0A519ZAV7-F1
#
_cell.length_a   1.000
_cell.length_b   1.000
_cell.length_c   1.000
_cell.angle_alpha   90.00
_cell.angle_beta   90.00
_cell.angle_gamma   90.00
#
_symmetry.space_group_name_H-M   'P 1'
#
loop_
_entity.id
_entity.type
_entity.pdbx_description
1 polymer ?
#
loop_
_entity_poly.entity_id
_entity_poly.type
_entity_poly.pdbx_seq_one_letter_code
_entity_poly.pdbx_strand_id
1 'polypeptide(L)'
;LFYNDYDLESNPVKRRAVLAWLQTMRLRGVPVQGLGLQMHISIVSPENTQLAEALRDAQQTGLQLHLSEIDVAINPLGQAIAPTPDLLQRQADKLGFLVRTYRELPRAQQFGITFWGLSDRNTWQRSYYHRDDYPLLFDDNYQPKPAFCLLAHP
;
A
#
# COMPACT_ATOMS: atom_id res chain seq x y z
N LEU A 1 7.27 -15.01 10.75
CA LEU A 1 6.72 -14.01 11.68
C LEU A 1 6.93 -12.63 11.09
N PHE A 2 5.84 -11.89 10.91
CA PHE A 2 5.83 -10.52 10.41
C PHE A 2 5.42 -9.56 11.52
N TYR A 3 6.05 -8.38 11.55
CA TYR A 3 5.44 -7.18 12.14
C TYR A 3 4.65 -6.48 11.03
N ASN A 4 3.42 -6.05 11.28
CA ASN A 4 2.55 -5.42 10.27
C ASN A 4 1.93 -4.15 10.85
N ASP A 5 1.96 -3.03 10.09
CA ASP A 5 1.47 -1.75 10.57
C ASP A 5 1.16 -0.78 9.42
N TYR A 6 0.23 0.15 9.65
CA TYR A 6 -0.08 1.26 8.73
C TYR A 6 0.88 2.44 8.94
N ASP A 7 0.83 3.40 8.01
CA ASP A 7 1.53 4.69 8.06
C ASP A 7 3.05 4.60 8.03
N LEU A 8 3.67 3.43 7.87
CA LEU A 8 5.12 3.36 7.70
C LEU A 8 5.54 4.02 6.38
N GLU A 9 4.67 3.93 5.38
CA GLU A 9 4.75 4.52 4.06
C GLU A 9 4.55 6.05 4.05
N SER A 10 3.80 6.60 5.01
CA SER A 10 3.38 8.02 5.04
C SER A 10 4.01 8.82 6.18
N ASN A 11 4.34 8.17 7.30
CA ASN A 11 4.84 8.80 8.52
C ASN A 11 6.31 8.41 8.77
N PRO A 12 7.28 9.25 8.38
CA PRO A 12 8.70 8.93 8.52
C PRO A 12 9.15 8.83 9.99
N VAL A 13 8.46 9.50 10.92
CA VAL A 13 8.74 9.42 12.36
C VAL A 13 8.35 8.05 12.90
N LYS A 14 7.13 7.59 12.59
CA LYS A 14 6.64 6.25 12.95
C LYS A 14 7.52 5.18 12.32
N ARG A 15 7.81 5.30 11.02
CA ARG A 15 8.71 4.38 10.29
C ARG A 15 10.05 4.24 11.02
N ARG A 16 10.75 5.34 11.30
CA ARG A 16 12.05 5.30 11.98
C ARG A 16 11.98 4.61 13.34
N ALA A 17 10.96 4.91 14.14
CA ALA A 17 10.77 4.30 15.45
C ALA A 17 10.56 2.78 15.34
N VAL A 18 9.70 2.33 14.42
CA VAL A 18 9.44 0.90 14.17
C VAL A 18 10.68 0.18 13.67
N LEU A 19 11.44 0.75 12.72
CA LEU A 19 12.65 0.11 12.20
C LEU A 19 13.73 -0.06 13.28
N ALA A 20 13.93 0.96 14.13
CA ALA A 20 14.87 0.88 15.25
C ALA A 20 14.42 -0.15 16.30
N TRP A 21 13.12 -0.23 16.57
CA TRP A 21 12.56 -1.24 17.46
C TRP A 21 12.75 -2.66 16.90
N LEU A 22 12.47 -2.89 15.61
CA LEU A 22 12.69 -4.17 14.94
C LEU A 22 14.15 -4.61 15.00
N GLN A 23 15.09 -3.68 14.77
CA GLN A 23 16.51 -3.96 14.92
C GLN A 23 16.84 -4.40 16.36
N THR A 24 16.30 -3.70 17.36
CA THR A 24 16.50 -4.03 18.78
C THR A 24 15.92 -5.40 19.13
N MET A 25 14.73 -5.73 18.65
CA MET A 25 14.10 -7.04 18.88
C MET A 25 14.93 -8.17 18.26
N ARG A 26 15.43 -7.99 17.04
CA ARG A 26 16.29 -8.98 16.38
C ARG A 26 17.61 -9.19 17.12
N LEU A 27 18.23 -8.12 17.62
CA LEU A 27 19.44 -8.21 18.46
C LEU A 27 19.20 -8.97 19.76
N ARG A 28 17.97 -8.96 20.29
CA ARG A 28 17.55 -9.73 21.47
C ARG A 28 17.12 -11.17 21.14
N GLY A 29 17.30 -11.62 19.90
CA GLY A 29 16.95 -12.98 19.47
C GLY A 29 15.47 -13.19 19.16
N VAL A 30 14.65 -12.13 19.07
CA VAL A 30 13.26 -12.26 18.63
C VAL A 30 13.25 -12.64 17.14
N PRO A 31 12.58 -13.75 16.75
CA PRO A 31 12.66 -14.28 15.39
C PRO A 31 11.69 -13.54 14.46
N VAL A 32 11.95 -12.27 14.15
CA VAL A 32 11.21 -11.53 13.11
C VAL A 32 11.83 -11.79 11.74
N GLN A 33 11.03 -12.26 10.78
CA GLN A 33 11.50 -12.55 9.40
C GLN A 33 10.98 -11.54 8.38
N GLY A 34 9.95 -10.78 8.72
CA GLY A 34 9.32 -9.89 7.76
C GLY A 34 8.74 -8.61 8.35
N LEU A 35 8.59 -7.62 7.49
CA LEU A 35 7.92 -6.35 7.73
C LEU A 35 6.78 -6.20 6.71
N GLY A 36 5.56 -6.11 7.23
CA GLY A 36 4.37 -5.76 6.50
C GLY A 36 4.16 -4.25 6.54
N LEU A 37 3.98 -3.65 5.35
CA LEU A 37 3.50 -2.29 5.19
C LEU A 37 2.07 -2.39 4.68
N GLN A 38 1.10 -1.89 5.46
CA GLN A 38 -0.31 -2.02 5.09
C GLN A 38 -0.61 -1.32 3.76
N MET A 39 0.00 -0.15 3.50
CA MET A 39 -0.18 0.61 2.26
C MET A 39 -1.64 1.08 2.07
N HIS A 40 -2.25 1.58 3.14
CA HIS A 40 -3.51 2.34 3.08
C HIS A 40 -3.22 3.76 2.61
N ILE A 41 -3.17 3.97 1.30
CA ILE A 41 -2.73 5.22 0.68
C ILE A 41 -3.83 5.86 -0.15
N SER A 42 -3.53 6.96 -0.84
CA SER A 42 -4.44 7.63 -1.75
C SER A 42 -3.73 8.05 -3.03
N ILE A 43 -4.52 8.53 -3.99
CA ILE A 43 -3.99 9.17 -5.21
C ILE A 43 -3.20 10.46 -4.93
N VAL A 44 -3.31 11.02 -3.71
CA VAL A 44 -2.62 12.26 -3.31
C VAL A 44 -1.43 11.98 -2.39
N SER A 45 -1.62 11.14 -1.37
CA SER A 45 -0.66 10.95 -0.28
C SER A 45 -0.47 9.47 0.05
N PRO A 46 0.74 9.05 0.46
CA PRO A 46 1.99 9.83 0.39
C PRO A 46 2.41 10.07 -1.05
N GLU A 47 3.32 11.01 -1.33
CA GLU A 47 3.87 11.21 -2.68
C GLU A 47 4.68 9.99 -3.15
N ASN A 48 4.92 9.87 -4.46
CA ASN A 48 5.71 8.76 -5.00
C ASN A 48 7.16 8.75 -4.49
N THR A 49 7.75 9.92 -4.28
CA THR A 49 9.07 10.10 -3.65
C THR A 49 9.09 9.53 -2.24
N GLN A 50 8.08 9.85 -1.42
CA GLN A 50 7.92 9.35 -0.06
C GLN A 50 7.69 7.82 -0.03
N LEU A 51 6.92 7.27 -0.97
CA LEU A 51 6.76 5.81 -1.10
C LEU A 51 8.09 5.12 -1.42
N ALA A 52 8.86 5.65 -2.37
CA ALA A 52 10.17 5.10 -2.72
C ALA A 52 11.15 5.17 -1.55
N GLU A 53 11.15 6.27 -0.78
CA GLU A 53 11.92 6.39 0.45
C GLU A 53 11.50 5.37 1.50
N ALA A 54 10.19 5.18 1.72
CA ALA A 54 9.70 4.21 2.68
C ALA A 54 10.11 2.77 2.34
N LEU A 55 10.02 2.38 1.06
CA LEU A 55 10.45 1.07 0.60
C LEU A 55 11.97 0.90 0.69
N ARG A 56 12.75 1.97 0.43
CA ARG A 56 14.21 1.96 0.61
C ARG A 56 14.60 1.78 2.08
N ASP A 57 13.97 2.52 2.98
CA ASP A 57 14.21 2.40 4.43
C ASP A 57 13.84 0.99 4.93
N ALA A 58 12.70 0.45 4.48
CA ALA A 58 12.27 -0.92 4.79
C ALA A 58 13.26 -1.96 4.23
N GLN A 59 13.76 -1.75 3.02
CA GLN A 59 14.72 -2.64 2.35
C GLN A 59 16.03 -2.77 3.14
N GLN A 60 16.51 -1.69 3.77
CA GLN A 60 17.73 -1.68 4.59
C GLN A 60 17.67 -2.64 5.79
N THR A 61 16.48 -3.07 6.23
CA THR A 61 16.36 -4.05 7.31
C THR A 61 16.84 -5.45 6.93
N GLY A 62 16.93 -5.75 5.63
CA GLY A 62 17.16 -7.10 5.11
C GLY A 62 16.02 -8.09 5.35
N LEU A 63 14.88 -7.62 5.88
CA LEU A 63 13.69 -8.46 6.09
C LEU A 63 12.93 -8.70 4.79
N GLN A 64 12.11 -9.74 4.79
CA GLN A 64 11.08 -9.92 3.77
C GLN A 64 10.04 -8.81 3.88
N LEU A 65 9.69 -8.18 2.75
CA LEU A 65 8.73 -7.09 2.70
C LEU A 65 7.42 -7.57 2.08
N HIS A 66 6.33 -7.34 2.78
CA HIS A 66 4.97 -7.62 2.32
C HIS A 66 4.21 -6.31 2.21
N LEU A 67 3.71 -5.97 1.02
CA LEU A 67 2.68 -4.94 0.90
C LEU A 67 1.36 -5.63 1.21
N SER A 68 0.88 -5.50 2.45
CA SER A 68 -0.03 -6.48 3.05
C SER A 68 -1.51 -6.17 2.84
N GLU A 69 -1.88 -4.90 2.71
CA GLU A 69 -3.27 -4.45 2.79
C GLU A 69 -3.55 -3.30 1.80
N ILE A 70 -2.98 -3.40 0.58
CA ILE A 70 -3.04 -2.30 -0.37
C ILE A 70 -4.49 -1.93 -0.69
N ASP A 71 -4.78 -0.65 -0.53
CA ASP A 71 -5.89 0.04 -1.13
C ASP A 71 -5.49 1.51 -1.39
N VAL A 72 -6.01 2.09 -2.49
CA VAL A 72 -5.59 3.45 -2.93
C VAL A 72 -6.82 4.33 -3.07
N ALA A 73 -7.14 5.06 -2.00
CA ALA A 73 -8.27 5.98 -1.95
C ALA A 73 -8.24 6.98 -3.11
N ILE A 74 -9.38 7.11 -3.79
CA ILE A 74 -9.61 8.12 -4.82
C ILE A 74 -10.20 9.38 -4.19
N ASN A 75 -11.04 9.21 -3.16
CA ASN A 75 -11.74 10.29 -2.49
C ASN A 75 -11.34 10.40 -1.01
N PRO A 76 -10.04 10.62 -0.69
CA PRO A 76 -9.56 10.58 0.69
C PRO A 76 -10.14 11.68 1.59
N LEU A 77 -10.86 12.66 1.04
CA LEU A 77 -11.49 13.75 1.78
C LEU A 77 -13.03 13.66 1.80
N GLY A 78 -13.62 12.60 1.24
CA GLY A 78 -15.08 12.40 1.26
C GLY A 78 -15.88 13.49 0.55
N GLN A 79 -15.34 14.02 -0.56
CA GLN A 79 -16.02 15.00 -1.38
C GLN A 79 -17.18 14.35 -2.14
N ALA A 80 -18.19 15.13 -2.52
CA ALA A 80 -19.30 14.69 -3.36
C ALA A 80 -18.86 14.52 -4.83
N ILE A 81 -17.97 13.55 -5.07
CA ILE A 81 -17.40 13.24 -6.38
C ILE A 81 -17.61 11.76 -6.74
N ALA A 82 -17.79 11.50 -8.03
CA ALA A 82 -17.77 10.17 -8.61
C ALA A 82 -16.35 9.80 -9.10
N PRO A 83 -16.02 8.51 -9.28
CA PRO A 83 -14.71 8.09 -9.78
C PRO A 83 -14.63 8.38 -11.28
N THR A 84 -14.20 9.59 -11.64
CA THR A 84 -14.01 10.00 -13.04
C THR A 84 -12.89 9.21 -13.70
N PRO A 85 -12.84 9.12 -15.05
CA PRO A 85 -11.74 8.46 -15.76
C PRO A 85 -10.35 8.97 -15.32
N ASP A 86 -10.19 10.28 -15.14
CA ASP A 86 -8.93 10.87 -14.68
C ASP A 86 -8.52 10.40 -13.28
N LEU A 87 -9.48 10.31 -12.36
CA LEU A 87 -9.23 9.84 -11.00
C LEU A 87 -8.87 8.35 -10.96
N LEU A 88 -9.57 7.54 -11.77
CA LEU A 88 -9.27 6.12 -11.96
C LEU A 88 -7.88 5.91 -12.59
N GLN A 89 -7.49 6.76 -13.54
CA GLN A 89 -6.16 6.70 -14.13
C GLN A 89 -5.07 7.08 -13.12
N ARG A 90 -5.27 8.13 -12.30
CA ARG A 90 -4.33 8.48 -11.22
C ARG A 90 -4.16 7.34 -10.22
N GLN A 91 -5.23 6.62 -9.89
CA GLN A 91 -5.16 5.41 -9.07
C GLN A 91 -4.32 4.31 -9.75
N ALA A 92 -4.55 4.06 -11.04
CA ALA A 92 -3.77 3.09 -11.81
C ALA A 92 -2.28 3.45 -11.85
N ASP A 93 -1.95 4.72 -12.07
CA ASP A 93 -0.57 5.21 -12.11
C ASP A 93 0.11 5.08 -10.74
N LYS A 94 -0.62 5.38 -9.66
CA LYS A 94 -0.15 5.24 -8.28
C LYS A 94 0.21 3.79 -7.95
N LEU A 95 -0.69 2.86 -8.27
CA LEU A 95 -0.47 1.43 -8.09
C LEU A 95 0.64 0.91 -8.99
N GLY A 96 0.68 1.34 -10.25
CA GLY A 96 1.74 0.99 -11.19
C GLY A 96 3.12 1.42 -10.68
N PHE A 97 3.24 2.64 -10.14
CA PHE A 97 4.46 3.10 -9.49
C PHE A 97 4.84 2.21 -8.31
N LEU A 98 3.91 1.99 -7.36
CA LEU A 98 4.15 1.18 -6.16
C LEU A 98 4.63 -0.24 -6.51
N VAL A 99 3.96 -0.91 -7.45
CA VAL A 99 4.31 -2.28 -7.86
C VAL A 99 5.65 -2.32 -8.59
N ARG A 100 5.97 -1.33 -9.43
CA ARG A 100 7.30 -1.24 -10.08
C ARG A 100 8.40 -1.05 -9.05
N THR A 101 8.25 -0.10 -8.13
CA THR A 101 9.24 0.15 -7.07
C THR A 101 9.42 -1.07 -6.17
N TYR A 102 8.34 -1.79 -5.84
CA TYR A 102 8.45 -3.05 -5.10
C TYR A 102 9.24 -4.13 -5.85
N ARG A 103 9.07 -4.22 -7.18
CA ARG A 103 9.80 -5.19 -8.02
C ARG A 103 11.30 -4.88 -8.17
N GLU A 104 11.72 -3.64 -7.90
CA GLU A 104 13.14 -3.24 -7.87
C GLU A 104 13.87 -3.72 -6.60
N LEU A 105 13.14 -4.14 -5.56
CA LEU A 105 13.73 -4.69 -4.34
C LEU A 105 14.47 -6.01 -4.61
N PRO A 106 15.46 -6.40 -3.80
CA PRO A 106 16.09 -7.71 -3.91
C PRO A 106 15.06 -8.84 -3.88
N ARG A 107 15.19 -9.82 -4.80
CA ARG A 107 14.19 -10.90 -4.96
C ARG A 107 13.89 -11.65 -3.66
N ALA A 108 14.90 -11.87 -2.82
CA ALA A 108 14.75 -12.54 -1.52
C ALA A 108 13.89 -11.75 -0.51
N GLN A 109 13.75 -10.44 -0.70
CA GLN A 109 12.92 -9.56 0.13
C GLN A 109 11.51 -9.37 -0.44
N GLN A 110 11.21 -9.87 -1.64
CA GLN A 110 9.88 -9.74 -2.25
C GLN A 110 8.94 -10.85 -1.77
N PHE A 111 8.37 -10.71 -0.56
CA PHE A 111 7.42 -11.69 -0.04
C PHE A 111 6.10 -11.75 -0.80
N GLY A 112 5.49 -10.59 -1.07
CA GLY A 112 4.19 -10.52 -1.73
C GLY A 112 3.56 -9.14 -1.71
N ILE A 113 2.48 -9.05 -2.48
CA ILE A 113 1.58 -7.90 -2.61
C ILE A 113 0.16 -8.44 -2.42
N THR A 114 -0.59 -7.85 -1.51
CA THR A 114 -1.97 -8.25 -1.19
C THR A 114 -2.84 -7.01 -1.10
N PHE A 115 -4.04 -7.09 -1.69
CA PHE A 115 -5.03 -6.02 -1.65
C PHE A 115 -6.00 -6.25 -0.50
N TRP A 116 -6.44 -5.17 0.15
CA TRP A 116 -7.38 -5.24 1.28
C TRP A 116 -8.84 -5.27 0.82
N GLY A 117 -9.13 -6.27 0.01
CA GLY A 117 -10.45 -6.50 -0.57
C GLY A 117 -10.39 -6.74 -2.07
N LEU A 118 -11.53 -7.15 -2.62
CA LEU A 118 -11.69 -7.43 -4.04
C LEU A 118 -12.30 -6.24 -4.79
N SER A 119 -13.50 -5.82 -4.38
CA SER A 119 -14.31 -4.82 -5.07
C SER A 119 -14.64 -3.64 -4.16
N ASP A 120 -14.73 -2.46 -4.76
CA ASP A 120 -15.16 -1.21 -4.11
C ASP A 120 -16.50 -1.36 -3.36
N ARG A 121 -17.36 -2.30 -3.78
CA ARG A 121 -18.64 -2.63 -3.13
C ARG A 121 -18.49 -2.93 -1.65
N ASN A 122 -17.40 -3.59 -1.27
CA ASN A 122 -17.18 -4.13 0.08
C ASN A 122 -15.93 -3.55 0.73
N THR A 123 -15.43 -2.41 0.26
CA THR A 123 -14.30 -1.75 0.91
C THR A 123 -14.65 -1.32 2.34
N TRP A 124 -13.74 -1.59 3.27
CA TRP A 124 -13.87 -1.17 4.66
C TRP A 124 -13.91 0.36 4.80
N GLN A 125 -13.25 1.09 3.89
CA GLN A 125 -13.09 2.54 3.95
C GLN A 125 -14.44 3.27 3.94
N ARG A 126 -15.44 2.78 3.19
CA ARG A 126 -16.77 3.39 3.16
C ARG A 126 -17.46 3.36 4.52
N SER A 127 -17.35 2.23 5.21
CA SER A 127 -17.94 2.03 6.53
C SER A 127 -17.14 2.76 7.61
N TYR A 128 -15.82 2.72 7.55
CA TYR A 128 -14.94 3.29 8.57
C TYR A 128 -14.87 4.82 8.52
N TYR A 129 -14.76 5.41 7.33
CA TYR A 129 -14.66 6.86 7.14
C TYR A 129 -16.02 7.53 6.88
N HIS A 130 -17.10 6.75 6.78
CA HIS A 130 -18.45 7.25 6.45
C HIS A 130 -18.47 8.12 5.18
N ARG A 131 -17.78 7.68 4.12
CA ARG A 131 -17.67 8.40 2.84
C ARG A 131 -17.72 7.45 1.66
N ASP A 132 -18.11 7.95 0.49
CA ASP A 132 -17.91 7.22 -0.75
C ASP A 132 -16.43 7.21 -1.14
N ASP A 133 -15.91 6.03 -1.47
CA ASP A 133 -14.55 5.83 -1.98
C ASP A 133 -14.49 4.60 -2.88
N TYR A 134 -13.42 4.52 -3.67
CA TYR A 134 -13.25 3.53 -4.74
C TYR A 134 -11.80 3.00 -4.78
N PRO A 135 -11.30 2.37 -3.70
CA PRO A 135 -9.87 2.19 -3.52
C PRO A 135 -9.30 0.87 -4.08
N LEU A 136 -10.14 -0.04 -4.60
CA LEU A 136 -9.76 -1.40 -4.99
C LEU A 136 -9.70 -1.60 -6.52
N LEU A 137 -9.43 -2.83 -6.95
CA LEU A 137 -9.18 -3.16 -8.36
C LEU A 137 -10.44 -3.36 -9.20
N PHE A 138 -11.57 -3.63 -8.56
CA PHE A 138 -12.86 -3.86 -9.22
C PHE A 138 -13.91 -2.89 -8.69
N ASP A 139 -14.80 -2.43 -9.57
CA ASP A 139 -15.89 -1.53 -9.19
C ASP A 139 -17.00 -2.26 -8.42
N ASP A 140 -18.07 -1.54 -8.09
CA ASP A 140 -19.21 -2.06 -7.32
C ASP A 140 -19.97 -3.21 -8.02
N ASN A 141 -19.81 -3.35 -9.33
CA ASN A 141 -20.39 -4.38 -10.18
C ASN A 141 -19.35 -5.47 -10.55
N TYR A 142 -18.23 -5.52 -9.84
CA TYR A 142 -17.11 -6.44 -10.07
C TYR A 142 -16.49 -6.32 -11.46
N GLN A 143 -16.64 -5.19 -12.15
CA GLN A 143 -15.94 -4.93 -13.39
C GLN A 143 -14.52 -4.44 -13.12
N PRO A 144 -13.53 -4.87 -13.92
CA PRO A 144 -12.14 -4.45 -13.73
C PRO A 144 -11.97 -2.96 -13.98
N LYS A 145 -11.24 -2.29 -13.07
CA LYS A 145 -10.86 -0.87 -13.21
C LYS A 145 -9.54 -0.73 -13.98
N PRO A 146 -9.19 0.47 -14.46
CA PRO A 146 -7.91 0.72 -15.13
C PRO A 146 -6.68 0.21 -14.36
N ALA A 147 -6.72 0.30 -13.02
CA ALA A 147 -5.67 -0.23 -12.16
C ALA A 147 -5.48 -1.75 -12.30
N PHE A 148 -6.57 -2.53 -12.38
CA PHE A 148 -6.48 -3.97 -12.62
C PHE A 148 -5.82 -4.26 -13.96
N CYS A 149 -6.30 -3.60 -15.03
CA CYS A 149 -5.80 -3.81 -16.38
C CYS A 149 -4.30 -3.49 -16.49
N LEU A 150 -3.84 -2.40 -15.87
CA LEU A 150 -2.42 -2.02 -15.84
C LEU A 150 -1.56 -3.07 -15.13
N LEU A 151 -2.03 -3.65 -14.02
CA LEU A 151 -1.27 -4.62 -13.25
C LEU A 151 -1.29 -6.03 -13.86
N ALA A 152 -2.36 -6.39 -14.57
CA ALA A 152 -2.53 -7.68 -15.24
C ALA A 152 -1.71 -7.78 -16.54
N HIS A 153 -1.33 -6.64 -17.14
CA HIS A 153 -0.50 -6.55 -18.33
C HIS A 153 0.79 -5.76 -18.05
N PRO A 154 1.68 -6.30 -17.19
CA PRO A 154 2.85 -5.59 -16.68
C PRO A 154 3.96 -5.36 -17.71
#